data_AF-A0A9Q7A9D5-F1
#
_entry.id   AF-A0A9Q7A9D5-F1
#
_cell.length_a   1.000
_cell.length_b   1.000
_cell.length_c   1.000
_cell.angle_alpha   90.00
_cell.angle_beta   90.00
_cell.angle_gamma   90.00
#
_symmetry.space_group_name_H-M   'P 1'
#
loop_
_entity.id
_entity.type
_entity.pdbx_description
1 polymer ?
#
loop_
_entity_poly.entity_id
_entity_poly.type
_entity_poly.pdbx_seq_one_letter_code
_entity_poly.pdbx_strand_id
1 'polypeptide(L)'
;MKWKIFDVDGDSEAFFQWLLLSLAEPFREALPDGPGYARTVGDDLLPALRFLDAAVGSPLRGPLRLYASLGESSPLALLCGEEVEGALASLRERGEASPSLRERLLDPSERRWGIIGLVLPGWVILFSEDVEVACQDVFDGGLSVVYLPVVEDSALIDPFLPTEEAWFRLFAMVLRSLPHRREEGPLVDVD
;
A
#
# COMPACT_ATOMS: atom_id res chain seq x y z
N MET A 1 -17.16 5.99 -1.19
CA MET A 1 -15.75 6.17 -1.58
C MET A 1 -15.47 7.64 -1.84
N LYS A 2 -14.36 8.18 -1.32
CA LYS A 2 -13.95 9.57 -1.53
C LYS A 2 -12.65 9.61 -2.32
N TRP A 3 -12.39 10.74 -2.98
CA TRP A 3 -11.16 10.97 -3.72
C TRP A 3 -10.73 12.44 -3.71
N LYS A 4 -9.45 12.66 -3.95
CA LYS A 4 -8.85 13.97 -4.19
C LYS A 4 -7.79 13.87 -5.28
N ILE A 5 -7.79 14.84 -6.20
CA ILE A 5 -6.87 14.92 -7.33
C ILE A 5 -5.91 16.08 -7.08
N PHE A 6 -4.64 15.90 -7.39
CA PHE A 6 -3.59 16.88 -7.19
C PHE A 6 -2.75 17.08 -8.44
N ASP A 7 -2.25 18.29 -8.65
CA ASP A 7 -1.17 18.54 -9.60
C ASP A 7 0.09 17.80 -9.16
N VAL A 8 0.82 17.24 -10.13
CA VAL A 8 2.18 16.74 -9.92
C VAL A 8 3.13 17.75 -10.55
N ASP A 9 3.57 18.72 -9.74
CA ASP A 9 4.50 19.76 -10.17
C ASP A 9 5.95 19.32 -9.89
N GLY A 10 6.83 19.44 -10.89
CA GLY A 10 8.28 19.20 -10.74
C GLY A 10 8.67 17.72 -10.77
N ASP A 11 9.47 17.30 -9.78
CA ASP A 11 9.92 15.90 -9.65
C ASP A 11 8.78 15.03 -9.10
N SER A 12 8.20 14.21 -9.98
CA SER A 12 7.07 13.36 -9.66
C SER A 12 7.42 12.29 -8.61
N GLU A 13 8.62 11.74 -8.65
CA GLU A 13 9.05 10.69 -7.73
C GLU A 13 9.13 11.26 -6.31
N ALA A 14 9.79 12.41 -6.16
CA ALA A 14 9.88 13.11 -4.88
C ALA A 14 8.49 13.48 -4.33
N PHE A 15 7.55 13.90 -5.19
CA PHE A 15 6.18 14.20 -4.79
C PHE A 15 5.44 12.96 -4.26
N PHE A 16 5.46 11.85 -4.99
CA PHE A 16 4.77 10.63 -4.58
C PHE A 16 5.37 10.02 -3.32
N GLN A 17 6.70 10.00 -3.22
CA GLN A 17 7.39 9.55 -2.03
C GLN A 17 7.00 10.40 -0.81
N TRP A 18 7.08 11.74 -0.92
CA TRP A 18 6.66 12.63 0.15
C TRP A 18 5.21 12.37 0.57
N LEU A 19 4.29 12.26 -0.38
CA LEU A 19 2.87 12.09 -0.08
C LEU A 19 2.61 10.77 0.65
N LEU A 20 3.16 9.66 0.17
CA LEU A 20 2.97 8.34 0.79
C LEU A 20 3.54 8.28 2.21
N LEU A 21 4.77 8.78 2.40
CA LEU A 21 5.42 8.80 3.70
C LEU A 21 4.66 9.68 4.70
N SER A 22 4.25 10.88 4.29
CA SER A 22 3.52 11.80 5.16
C SER A 22 2.13 11.25 5.53
N LEU A 23 1.47 10.56 4.60
CA LEU A 23 0.19 9.89 4.88
C LEU A 23 0.36 8.69 5.83
N ALA A 24 1.52 8.02 5.81
CA ALA A 24 1.81 6.88 6.66
C ALA A 24 2.29 7.27 8.06
N GLU A 25 2.88 8.46 8.21
CA GLU A 25 3.42 9.03 9.45
C GLU A 25 2.53 8.85 10.70
N PRO A 26 1.23 9.22 10.69
CA PRO A 26 0.38 9.10 11.88
C PRO A 26 0.13 7.65 12.32
N PHE A 27 0.57 6.67 11.53
CA PHE A 27 0.43 5.26 11.85
C PHE A 27 1.73 4.59 12.31
N ARG A 28 2.84 5.34 12.43
CA ARG A 28 4.13 4.81 12.88
C ARG A 28 4.07 4.17 14.26
N GLU A 29 3.24 4.72 15.15
CA GLU A 29 3.06 4.23 16.52
C GLU A 29 1.94 3.17 16.66
N ALA A 30 1.23 2.85 15.56
CA ALA A 30 0.06 1.98 15.59
C ALA A 30 0.36 0.50 15.35
N LEU A 31 1.61 0.13 15.05
CA LEU A 31 1.99 -1.28 14.97
C LEU A 31 2.11 -1.82 16.40
N PRO A 32 1.37 -2.87 16.77
CA PRO A 32 1.59 -3.52 18.05
C PRO A 32 3.05 -3.97 18.12
N ASP A 33 3.79 -3.48 19.11
CA ASP A 33 5.08 -4.04 19.53
C ASP A 33 4.84 -5.49 19.96
N GLY A 34 5.00 -6.39 19.00
CA GLY A 34 4.83 -7.81 19.21
C GLY A 34 5.73 -8.54 18.23
N PRO A 35 6.73 -9.31 18.70
CA PRO A 35 7.46 -10.17 17.79
C PRO A 35 6.43 -11.07 17.09
N GLY A 36 6.47 -11.11 15.75
CA GLY A 36 5.80 -12.18 15.02
C GLY A 36 6.32 -13.49 15.60
N TYR A 37 5.46 -14.23 16.31
CA TYR A 37 5.90 -15.45 16.95
C TYR A 37 6.02 -16.54 15.89
N ALA A 38 7.19 -17.18 15.85
CA ALA A 38 7.37 -18.43 15.12
C ALA A 38 6.40 -19.47 15.69
N ARG A 39 5.25 -19.67 15.02
CA ARG A 39 4.40 -20.81 15.27
C ARG A 39 4.59 -21.80 14.14
N THR A 40 4.81 -23.05 14.51
CA THR A 40 4.59 -24.18 13.63
C THR A 40 3.12 -24.15 13.23
N VAL A 41 2.84 -23.68 12.02
CA VAL A 41 1.55 -23.94 11.37
C VAL A 41 1.55 -25.45 11.15
N GLY A 42 0.63 -26.16 11.80
CA GLY A 42 0.44 -27.59 11.55
C GLY A 42 -0.06 -27.81 10.12
N ASP A 43 -0.39 -29.06 9.78
CA ASP A 43 -0.95 -29.37 8.46
C ASP A 43 -2.32 -28.68 8.21
N ASP A 44 -2.93 -28.08 9.24
CA ASP A 44 -4.15 -27.29 9.16
C ASP A 44 -3.93 -25.78 9.41
N LEU A 45 -4.63 -24.95 8.62
CA LEU A 45 -4.61 -23.49 8.70
C LEU A 45 -5.52 -22.95 9.81
N LEU A 46 -6.34 -23.80 10.42
CA LEU A 46 -7.35 -23.42 11.42
C LEU A 46 -6.75 -22.70 12.64
N PRO A 47 -5.58 -23.10 13.19
CA PRO A 47 -4.94 -22.39 14.29
C PRO A 47 -4.44 -20.99 13.89
N ALA A 48 -4.04 -20.80 12.63
CA ALA A 48 -3.60 -19.50 12.10
C ALA A 48 -4.79 -18.54 11.88
N LEU A 49 -5.95 -19.07 11.44
CA LEU A 49 -7.17 -18.29 11.21
C LEU A 49 -7.76 -17.72 12.52
N ARG A 50 -7.81 -18.53 13.60
CA ARG A 50 -8.29 -18.08 14.91
C ARG A 50 -7.46 -16.96 15.52
N PHE A 51 -6.20 -16.84 15.11
CA PHE A 51 -5.32 -15.76 15.56
C PHE A 51 -5.63 -14.45 14.83
N LEU A 52 -5.91 -14.49 13.52
CA LEU A 52 -6.30 -13.31 12.76
C LEU A 52 -7.56 -12.67 13.35
N ASP A 53 -8.55 -13.49 13.74
CA ASP A 53 -9.76 -13.00 14.42
C ASP A 53 -9.47 -12.25 15.75
N ALA A 54 -8.40 -12.61 16.45
CA ALA A 54 -8.01 -11.98 17.72
C ALA A 54 -7.11 -10.74 17.53
N ALA A 55 -6.37 -10.66 16.42
CA ALA A 55 -5.44 -9.56 16.13
C ALA A 55 -6.12 -8.36 15.44
N VAL A 56 -7.26 -8.56 14.79
CA VAL A 56 -8.03 -7.52 14.06
C VAL A 56 -8.85 -6.62 15.02
N GLY A 57 -8.33 -6.37 16.22
CA GLY A 57 -8.98 -5.57 17.27
C GLY A 57 -8.90 -4.05 17.08
N SER A 58 -8.24 -3.57 16.03
CA SER A 58 -8.23 -2.15 15.67
C SER A 58 -9.02 -1.98 14.38
N PRO A 59 -9.98 -1.03 14.29
CA PRO A 59 -10.55 -0.67 13.01
C PRO A 59 -9.39 -0.15 12.17
N LEU A 60 -8.92 -0.96 11.22
CA LEU A 60 -8.02 -0.51 10.18
C LEU A 60 -8.72 0.71 9.57
N ARG A 61 -8.21 1.91 9.85
CA ARG A 61 -8.59 3.08 9.08
C ARG A 61 -8.36 2.68 7.63
N GLY A 62 -9.42 2.76 6.82
CA GLY A 62 -9.43 2.13 5.50
C GLY A 62 -8.20 2.55 4.68
N PRO A 63 -7.60 1.63 3.90
CA PRO A 63 -6.41 1.93 3.12
C PRO A 63 -6.62 3.14 2.21
N LEU A 64 -5.61 3.99 2.16
CA LEU A 64 -5.54 5.02 1.13
C LEU A 64 -4.79 4.45 -0.07
N ARG A 65 -5.33 4.67 -1.26
CA ARG A 65 -4.75 4.23 -2.53
C ARG A 65 -4.31 5.45 -3.31
N LEU A 66 -3.06 5.45 -3.77
CA LEU A 66 -2.49 6.52 -4.55
C LEU A 66 -2.28 6.05 -6.00
N TYR A 67 -2.77 6.86 -6.92
CA TYR A 67 -2.68 6.64 -8.35
C TYR A 67 -2.04 7.83 -9.04
N ALA A 68 -1.53 7.60 -10.24
CA ALA A 68 -1.00 8.62 -11.11
C ALA A 68 -1.49 8.46 -12.54
N SER A 69 -1.70 9.58 -13.22
CA SER A 69 -1.97 9.62 -14.66
C SER A 69 -0.66 9.86 -15.43
N LEU A 70 0.29 8.94 -15.27
CA LEU A 70 1.58 9.00 -15.96
C LEU A 70 1.38 8.75 -17.46
N GLY A 71 2.10 9.51 -18.30
CA GLY A 71 1.99 9.45 -19.77
C GLY A 71 1.03 10.46 -20.39
N GLU A 72 0.33 11.27 -19.58
CA GLU A 72 -0.46 12.41 -20.04
C GLU A 72 0.36 13.71 -20.08
N SER A 73 -0.08 14.68 -20.89
CA SER A 73 0.60 15.99 -21.04
C SER A 73 0.72 16.80 -19.74
N SER A 74 -0.10 16.48 -18.75
CA SER A 74 -0.11 17.07 -17.42
C SER A 74 -0.36 15.94 -16.41
N PRO A 75 0.68 15.42 -15.75
CA PRO A 75 0.53 14.33 -14.80
C PRO A 75 -0.22 14.81 -13.55
N LEU A 76 -1.19 14.01 -13.13
CA LEU A 76 -1.95 14.23 -11.90
C LEU A 76 -1.82 13.04 -10.97
N ALA A 77 -1.95 13.31 -9.67
CA ALA A 77 -2.07 12.31 -8.63
C ALA A 77 -3.54 12.18 -8.21
N LEU A 78 -3.98 10.98 -7.87
CA LEU A 78 -5.31 10.70 -7.35
C LEU A 78 -5.18 9.87 -6.07
N LEU A 79 -5.71 10.41 -4.97
CA LEU A 79 -5.78 9.73 -3.69
C LEU A 79 -7.22 9.27 -3.43
N CYS A 80 -7.43 7.97 -3.25
CA CYS A 80 -8.75 7.36 -3.03
C CYS A 80 -8.81 6.63 -1.67
N GLY A 81 -9.98 6.64 -1.04
CA GLY A 81 -10.23 5.95 0.22
C GLY A 81 -11.41 6.55 0.97
N GLU A 82 -11.76 5.96 2.12
CA GLU A 82 -12.84 6.49 2.97
C GLU A 82 -12.35 7.67 3.83
N GLU A 83 -11.09 7.62 4.25
CA GLU A 83 -10.47 8.56 5.18
C GLU A 83 -9.63 9.66 4.48
N VAL A 84 -9.77 9.82 3.16
CA VAL A 84 -8.97 10.78 2.36
C VAL A 84 -8.99 12.18 2.95
N GLU A 85 -10.17 12.68 3.31
CA GLU A 85 -10.31 14.04 3.86
C GLU A 85 -9.67 14.18 5.23
N GLY A 86 -9.84 13.18 6.10
CA GLY A 86 -9.23 13.16 7.43
C GLY A 86 -7.71 13.08 7.36
N ALA A 87 -7.18 12.28 6.45
CA ALA A 87 -5.74 12.16 6.23
C ALA A 87 -5.13 13.48 5.73
N LEU A 88 -5.79 14.15 4.76
CA LEU A 88 -5.34 15.44 4.25
C LEU A 88 -5.48 16.57 5.28
N ALA A 89 -6.52 16.54 6.11
CA ALA A 89 -6.67 17.47 7.22
C ALA A 89 -5.50 17.31 8.22
N SER A 90 -5.18 16.07 8.59
CA SER A 90 -4.06 15.76 9.48
C SER A 90 -2.72 16.23 8.92
N LEU A 91 -2.46 16.03 7.62
CA LEU A 91 -1.26 16.54 6.95
C LEU A 91 -1.13 18.07 7.06
N ARG A 92 -2.24 18.78 6.89
CA ARG A 92 -2.28 20.25 6.99
C ARG A 92 -2.05 20.72 8.42
N GLU A 93 -2.69 20.06 9.38
CA GLU A 93 -2.53 20.38 10.82
C GLU A 93 -1.09 20.19 11.31
N ARG A 94 -0.38 19.18 10.79
CA ARG A 94 1.04 18.95 11.10
C ARG A 94 2.00 19.90 10.38
N GLY A 95 1.50 20.75 9.47
CA GLY A 95 2.35 21.62 8.66
C GLY A 95 3.21 20.87 7.63
N GLU A 96 2.89 19.61 7.37
CA GLU A 96 3.59 18.76 6.41
C GLU A 96 3.08 18.93 4.99
N ALA A 97 1.93 19.59 4.81
CA ALA A 97 1.35 19.85 3.50
C ALA A 97 2.33 20.64 2.61
N SER A 98 2.86 19.95 1.59
CA SER A 98 3.72 20.56 0.59
C SER A 98 2.99 21.71 -0.12
N PRO A 99 3.69 22.82 -0.45
CA PRO A 99 3.15 23.86 -1.33
C PRO A 99 2.67 23.33 -2.68
N SER A 100 3.18 22.16 -3.10
CA SER A 100 2.80 21.46 -4.32
C SER A 100 1.49 20.67 -4.19
N LEU A 101 0.92 20.53 -2.99
CA LEU A 101 -0.35 19.83 -2.77
C LEU A 101 -1.55 20.70 -3.19
N ARG A 102 -1.70 20.90 -4.50
CA ARG A 102 -2.76 21.72 -5.10
C ARG A 102 -3.90 20.82 -5.56
N GLU A 103 -5.03 20.91 -4.84
CA GLU A 103 -6.23 20.16 -5.19
C GLU A 103 -6.85 20.65 -6.51
N ARG A 104 -7.28 19.71 -7.34
CA ARG A 104 -8.04 19.96 -8.58
C ARG A 104 -9.46 19.44 -8.42
N LEU A 105 -10.40 20.25 -8.90
CA LEU A 105 -11.80 19.85 -9.07
C LEU A 105 -11.95 19.25 -10.47
N LEU A 106 -11.71 17.94 -10.58
CA LEU A 106 -11.81 17.17 -11.81
C LEU A 106 -12.57 15.86 -11.54
N ASP A 107 -13.20 15.33 -12.59
CA ASP A 107 -13.78 13.98 -12.54
C ASP A 107 -12.66 12.95 -12.80
N PRO A 108 -12.39 12.01 -11.87
CA PRO A 108 -11.37 10.99 -12.08
C PRO A 108 -11.63 10.12 -13.32
N SER A 109 -12.85 10.03 -13.84
CA SER A 109 -13.16 9.20 -15.02
C SER A 109 -12.61 9.76 -16.34
N GLU A 110 -12.15 11.01 -16.33
CA GLU A 110 -11.58 11.68 -17.50
C GLU A 110 -10.17 11.21 -17.86
N ARG A 111 -9.55 10.36 -17.04
CA ARG A 111 -8.13 9.96 -17.18
C ARG A 111 -7.93 8.48 -16.91
N ARG A 112 -6.82 7.96 -17.44
CA ARG A 112 -6.29 6.65 -17.08
C ARG A 112 -5.38 6.78 -15.87
N TRP A 113 -5.53 5.85 -14.93
CA TRP A 113 -4.81 5.86 -13.66
C TRP A 113 -4.02 4.56 -13.52
N GLY A 114 -2.72 4.70 -13.26
CA GLY A 114 -1.87 3.62 -12.78
C GLY A 114 -1.77 3.70 -11.26
N ILE A 115 -1.89 2.56 -10.58
CA ILE A 115 -1.67 2.50 -9.13
C ILE A 115 -0.17 2.68 -8.84
N ILE A 116 0.15 3.59 -7.93
CA ILE A 116 1.53 3.84 -7.47
C ILE A 116 1.77 3.09 -6.17
N GLY A 117 0.82 3.19 -5.24
CA GLY A 117 0.97 2.56 -3.95
C GLY A 117 -0.23 2.71 -3.05
N LEU A 118 -0.09 2.14 -1.85
CA LEU A 118 -1.09 2.20 -0.80
C LEU A 118 -0.45 2.61 0.51
N VAL A 119 -1.26 3.26 1.34
CA VAL A 119 -0.93 3.59 2.72
C VAL A 119 -1.87 2.84 3.64
N LEU A 120 -1.25 2.15 4.59
CA LEU A 120 -1.87 1.34 5.62
C LEU A 120 -1.27 1.73 6.97
N PRO A 121 -1.93 1.38 8.09
CA PRO A 121 -1.35 1.64 9.39
C PRO A 121 0.01 0.95 9.58
N GLY A 122 1.10 1.73 9.57
CA GLY A 122 2.48 1.26 9.73
C GLY A 122 3.14 0.70 8.45
N TRP A 123 2.43 0.74 7.32
CA TRP A 123 2.89 0.16 6.06
C TRP A 123 2.66 1.08 4.86
N VAL A 124 3.65 1.12 3.97
CA VAL A 124 3.49 1.62 2.60
C VAL A 124 3.71 0.44 1.66
N ILE A 125 2.80 0.24 0.71
CA ILE A 125 2.94 -0.75 -0.35
C ILE A 125 3.20 0.01 -1.65
N LEU A 126 4.28 -0.30 -2.35
CA LEU A 126 4.67 0.30 -3.63
C LEU A 126 4.62 -0.75 -4.73
N PHE A 127 4.08 -0.37 -5.89
CA PHE A 127 4.20 -1.17 -7.10
C PHE A 127 5.41 -0.68 -7.89
N SER A 128 6.38 -1.54 -8.11
CA SER A 128 7.65 -1.19 -8.75
C SER A 128 7.96 -2.14 -9.90
N GLU A 129 8.42 -1.58 -11.02
CA GLU A 129 8.94 -2.33 -12.16
C GLU A 129 10.38 -2.81 -11.93
N ASP A 130 11.06 -2.25 -10.93
CA ASP A 130 12.47 -2.54 -10.62
C ASP A 130 12.65 -3.77 -9.73
N VAL A 131 11.56 -4.36 -9.23
CA VAL A 131 11.58 -5.57 -8.41
C VAL A 131 10.96 -6.74 -9.15
N GLU A 132 11.65 -7.87 -9.17
CA GLU A 132 11.15 -9.11 -9.77
C GLU A 132 10.32 -9.95 -8.78
N VAL A 133 10.58 -9.77 -7.48
CA VAL A 133 9.96 -10.53 -6.38
C VAL A 133 9.57 -9.55 -5.29
N ALA A 134 8.45 -9.82 -4.60
CA ALA A 134 8.05 -9.01 -3.47
C ALA A 134 9.14 -8.98 -2.38
N CYS A 135 9.50 -7.78 -1.95
CA CYS A 135 10.48 -7.56 -0.89
C CYS A 135 10.00 -6.46 0.07
N GLN A 136 10.68 -6.33 1.20
CA GLN A 136 10.37 -5.33 2.21
C GLN A 136 11.63 -4.63 2.69
N ASP A 137 11.50 -3.35 3.01
CA ASP A 137 12.50 -2.54 3.71
C ASP A 137 11.88 -1.86 4.93
N VAL A 138 12.75 -1.45 5.86
CA VAL A 138 12.35 -0.59 6.97
C VAL A 138 12.85 0.82 6.66
N PHE A 139 11.91 1.75 6.52
CA PHE A 139 12.22 3.16 6.34
C PHE A 139 12.38 3.86 7.69
N ASP A 140 13.08 5.00 7.70
CA ASP A 140 13.49 5.70 8.93
C ASP A 140 12.35 5.84 9.94
N GLY A 141 12.65 5.36 11.15
CA GLY A 141 11.80 5.33 12.34
C GLY A 141 10.49 4.54 12.21
N GLY A 142 10.62 3.30 11.74
CA GLY A 142 9.67 2.21 12.04
C GLY A 142 8.58 2.00 11.00
N LEU A 143 8.59 2.75 9.90
CA LEU A 143 7.66 2.51 8.80
C LEU A 143 8.15 1.33 7.95
N SER A 144 7.29 0.33 7.75
CA SER A 144 7.62 -0.78 6.87
C SER A 144 7.18 -0.46 5.44
N VAL A 145 8.05 -0.70 4.46
CA VAL A 145 7.75 -0.51 3.04
C VAL A 145 7.80 -1.86 2.35
N VAL A 146 6.74 -2.22 1.65
CA VAL A 146 6.66 -3.44 0.83
C VAL A 146 6.67 -3.04 -0.62
N TYR A 147 7.57 -3.63 -1.39
CA TYR A 147 7.63 -3.49 -2.83
C TYR A 147 7.00 -4.72 -3.47
N LEU A 148 6.02 -4.50 -4.34
CA LEU A 148 5.39 -5.53 -5.14
C LEU A 148 5.77 -5.34 -6.61
N PRO A 149 6.08 -6.43 -7.33
CA PRO A 149 6.30 -6.35 -8.77
C PRO A 149 5.02 -5.87 -9.46
N VAL A 150 5.17 -5.04 -10.50
CA VAL A 150 4.05 -4.70 -11.39
C VAL A 150 3.66 -5.95 -12.19
N VAL A 151 2.57 -6.59 -11.79
CA VAL A 151 1.94 -7.68 -12.55
C VAL A 151 0.86 -7.12 -13.47
N GLU A 152 0.52 -7.81 -14.56
CA GLU A 152 -0.59 -7.40 -15.47
C GLU A 152 -1.91 -7.18 -14.70
N ASP A 153 -2.10 -7.91 -13.60
CA ASP A 153 -3.23 -7.80 -12.68
C ASP A 153 -3.25 -6.51 -11.83
N SER A 154 -2.19 -5.69 -11.82
CA SER A 154 -2.15 -4.42 -11.06
C SER A 154 -3.14 -3.38 -11.59
N ALA A 155 -3.49 -3.48 -12.88
CA ALA A 155 -4.58 -2.74 -13.50
C ALA A 155 -5.97 -3.11 -12.92
N LEU A 156 -6.08 -4.19 -12.13
CA LEU A 156 -7.34 -4.63 -11.53
C LEU A 156 -7.70 -3.84 -10.27
N ILE A 157 -6.80 -3.05 -9.68
CA ILE A 157 -7.15 -2.15 -8.58
C ILE A 157 -7.51 -0.79 -9.17
N ASP A 158 -8.72 -0.69 -9.69
CA ASP A 158 -9.21 0.54 -10.29
C ASP A 158 -9.64 1.58 -9.21
N PRO A 159 -9.41 2.89 -9.45
CA PRO A 159 -9.72 3.94 -8.49
C PRO A 159 -11.21 4.15 -8.19
N PHE A 160 -12.12 3.44 -8.85
CA PHE A 160 -13.57 3.44 -8.59
C PHE A 160 -14.03 2.22 -7.80
N LEU A 161 -13.17 1.22 -7.61
CA LEU A 161 -13.53 0.04 -6.83
C LEU A 161 -13.77 0.38 -5.36
N PRO A 162 -14.90 -0.09 -4.77
CA PRO A 162 -15.13 0.01 -3.33
C PRO A 162 -13.93 -0.46 -2.52
N THR A 163 -13.70 0.15 -1.36
CA THR A 163 -12.54 -0.13 -0.50
C THR A 163 -12.37 -1.62 -0.22
N GLU A 164 -13.47 -2.32 0.13
CA GLU A 164 -13.46 -3.76 0.41
C GLU A 164 -13.05 -4.61 -0.80
N GLU A 165 -13.53 -4.28 -1.99
CA GLU A 165 -13.20 -5.02 -3.20
C GLU A 165 -11.75 -4.77 -3.63
N ALA A 166 -11.30 -3.51 -3.57
CA ALA A 166 -9.90 -3.17 -3.81
C ALA A 166 -8.97 -3.88 -2.82
N TRP A 167 -9.40 -4.02 -1.57
CA TRP A 167 -8.66 -4.73 -0.53
C TRP A 167 -8.56 -6.22 -0.81
N PHE A 168 -9.67 -6.86 -1.20
CA PHE A 168 -9.68 -8.27 -1.59
C PHE A 168 -8.72 -8.54 -2.76
N ARG A 169 -8.74 -7.67 -3.79
CA ARG A 169 -7.84 -7.78 -4.95
C ARG A 169 -6.38 -7.57 -4.56
N LEU A 170 -6.09 -6.57 -3.75
CA LEU A 170 -4.74 -6.32 -3.23
C LEU A 170 -4.22 -7.52 -2.45
N PHE A 171 -5.02 -8.06 -1.54
CA PHE A 171 -4.62 -9.21 -0.73
C PHE A 171 -4.29 -10.42 -1.61
N ALA A 172 -5.10 -10.68 -2.64
CA ALA A 172 -4.82 -11.72 -3.62
C ALA A 172 -3.50 -11.45 -4.38
N MET A 173 -3.22 -10.20 -4.77
CA MET A 173 -1.96 -9.82 -5.42
C MET A 173 -0.75 -10.04 -4.50
N VAL A 174 -0.84 -9.59 -3.25
CA VAL A 174 0.23 -9.79 -2.24
C VAL A 174 0.51 -11.29 -2.09
N LEU A 175 -0.53 -12.11 -1.88
CA LEU A 175 -0.37 -13.55 -1.71
C LEU A 175 0.26 -14.22 -2.94
N ARG A 176 -0.10 -13.79 -4.15
CA ARG A 176 0.50 -14.31 -5.39
C ARG A 176 1.95 -13.89 -5.59
N SER A 177 2.33 -12.75 -5.01
CA SER A 177 3.70 -12.22 -5.10
C SER A 177 4.65 -12.86 -4.08
N LEU A 178 4.12 -13.63 -3.13
CA LEU A 178 4.94 -14.35 -2.17
C LEU A 178 5.71 -15.48 -2.86
N PRO A 179 6.98 -15.71 -2.48
CA PRO A 179 7.75 -16.81 -3.02
C PRO A 179 7.07 -18.14 -2.69
N HIS A 180 7.09 -19.08 -3.64
CA HIS A 180 6.73 -20.46 -3.34
C HIS A 180 7.62 -20.99 -2.22
N ARG A 181 7.00 -21.64 -1.22
CA ARG A 181 7.71 -22.48 -0.26
C ARG A 181 8.44 -23.54 -1.09
N ARG A 182 9.75 -23.42 -1.28
CA ARG A 182 10.55 -24.41 -2.04
C ARG A 182 10.14 -25.83 -1.65
N GLU A 183 9.91 -26.71 -2.63
CA GLU A 183 10.04 -28.14 -2.38
C GLU A 183 11.49 -28.38 -1.94
N GLU A 184 11.66 -28.94 -0.75
CA GLU A 184 12.96 -29.44 -0.31
C GLU A 184 13.44 -30.45 -1.35
N GLY A 185 14.49 -30.11 -2.11
CA GLY A 185 15.24 -31.10 -2.86
C GLY A 185 15.78 -32.15 -1.89
N PRO A 186 15.87 -33.43 -2.29
CA PRO A 186 16.23 -34.50 -1.39
C PRO A 186 17.59 -34.23 -0.77
N LEU A 187 17.69 -34.44 0.55
CA LEU A 187 18.94 -34.49 1.28
C LEU A 187 19.88 -35.44 0.52
N VAL A 188 20.97 -34.88 -0.02
CA VAL A 188 22.06 -35.71 -0.50
C VAL A 188 22.70 -36.30 0.73
N ASP A 189 22.47 -37.59 0.95
CA ASP A 189 23.28 -38.38 1.87
C ASP A 189 24.74 -38.25 1.43
N VAL A 190 25.55 -37.64 2.27
CA VAL A 190 27.00 -37.65 2.12
C VAL A 190 27.48 -38.92 2.83
N ASP A 191 27.86 -39.92 2.03
CA ASP A 191 28.57 -41.13 2.45
C ASP A 191 29.87 -40.81 3.23
#